data_AF-A0A8U0HZM9-F1
#
_entry.id   AF-A0A8U0HZM9-F1
#
_cell.length_a   1.000
_cell.length_b   1.000
_cell.length_c   1.000
_cell.angle_alpha   90.00
_cell.angle_beta   90.00
_cell.angle_gamma   90.00
#
_symmetry.space_group_name_H-M   'P 1'
#
loop_
_entity.id
_entity.type
_entity.pdbx_description
1 polymer ?
#
loop_
_entity_poly.entity_id
_entity_poly.type
_entity_poly.pdbx_seq_one_letter_code
_entity_poly.pdbx_strand_id
1 'polypeptide(L)' 'MVFSTEPVWSEVAADFTKECESAVVYADFEQETVLHEGPLRVLGNGWVELPSGRLLSPDAIHHIDAEVPESETR' A
#
# COMPACT_ATOMS: atom_id res chain seq x y z
N MET A 1 19.48 11.35 14.91
CA MET A 1 19.48 10.62 13.63
C MET A 1 18.13 10.91 12.99
N VAL A 2 18.11 11.60 11.85
CA VAL A 2 16.87 12.07 11.20
C VAL A 2 16.68 11.17 9.99
N PHE A 3 15.70 10.28 10.01
CA PHE A 3 15.37 9.47 8.84
C PHE A 3 14.38 10.26 7.99
N SER A 4 14.90 11.01 7.01
CA SER A 4 14.08 11.47 5.90
C SER A 4 13.90 10.26 5.00
N THR A 5 12.76 9.58 5.11
CA THR A 5 12.39 8.56 4.13
C THR A 5 11.94 9.31 2.88
N GLU A 6 12.86 9.47 1.94
CA GLU A 6 12.50 9.91 0.60
C GLU A 6 11.65 8.79 -0.01
N PRO A 7 10.44 9.08 -0.50
CA PRO A 7 9.58 8.06 -1.09
C PRO A 7 10.29 7.47 -2.32
N VAL A 8 10.88 6.28 -2.17
CA VAL A 8 11.54 5.50 -3.23
C VAL A 8 10.53 4.93 -4.26
N TRP A 9 9.38 5.60 -4.41
CA TRP A 9 8.25 5.12 -5.21
C TRP A 9 8.31 5.54 -6.69
N SER A 10 9.28 6.37 -7.09
CA SER A 10 9.24 7.00 -8.43
C SER A 10 10.03 6.31 -9.55
N GLU A 11 11.01 5.44 -9.29
CA GLU A 11 11.94 4.98 -10.35
C GLU A 11 11.76 3.50 -10.80
N VAL A 12 10.92 2.69 -10.14
CA VAL A 12 10.85 1.23 -10.41
C VAL A 12 9.47 0.68 -10.78
N ALA A 13 8.51 1.56 -11.07
CA ALA A 13 7.08 1.23 -11.17
C ALA A 13 6.64 0.32 -12.35
N ALA A 14 7.57 -0.19 -13.16
CA ALA A 14 7.20 -0.96 -14.35
C ALA A 14 6.86 -2.45 -14.08
N ASP A 15 7.35 -3.04 -12.98
CA ASP A 15 7.19 -4.50 -12.72
C ASP A 15 6.92 -4.85 -11.23
N PHE A 16 6.71 -3.85 -10.38
CA PHE A 16 6.70 -4.07 -8.93
C PHE A 16 5.30 -4.50 -8.43
N THR A 17 5.17 -5.78 -8.04
CA THR A 17 4.04 -6.24 -7.20
C THR A 17 4.51 -6.23 -5.74
N LYS A 18 3.92 -5.36 -4.90
CA LYS A 18 4.26 -5.26 -3.47
C LYS A 18 3.24 -6.01 -2.64
N GLU A 19 3.69 -7.07 -1.97
CA GLU A 19 2.86 -7.84 -1.05
C GLU A 19 3.00 -7.23 0.36
N CYS A 20 1.88 -6.90 0.97
CA CYS A 20 1.80 -6.39 2.34
C CYS A 20 1.04 -7.40 3.19
N GLU A 21 1.64 -7.85 4.30
CA GLU A 21 1.01 -8.78 5.23
C GLU A 21 -0.07 -8.10 6.08
N SER A 22 0.09 -6.80 6.31
CA SER A 22 -0.93 -5.96 6.91
C SER A 22 -0.82 -4.54 6.37
N ALA A 23 -1.95 -4.00 5.93
CA ALA A 23 -2.08 -2.64 5.43
C ALA A 23 -3.54 -2.19 5.51
N VAL A 24 -3.75 -0.89 5.67
CA VAL A 24 -5.07 -0.26 5.68
C VAL A 24 -5.23 0.58 4.42
N VAL A 25 -6.33 0.36 3.69
CA VAL A 25 -6.66 1.07 2.45
C VAL A 25 -7.80 2.02 2.74
N TYR A 26 -7.60 3.31 2.46
CA TYR A 26 -8.60 4.34 2.69
C TYR A 26 -9.13 4.91 1.37
N ALA A 27 -10.43 5.18 1.32
CA ALA A 27 -11.10 5.80 0.17
C ALA A 27 -10.98 7.34 0.18
N ASP A 28 -10.66 7.92 1.34
CA ASP A 28 -10.58 9.34 1.55
C ASP A 28 -9.28 9.72 2.26
N PHE A 29 -8.99 11.02 2.22
CA PHE A 29 -7.84 11.60 2.88
C PHE A 29 -8.01 11.66 4.41
N GLU A 30 -9.26 11.79 4.88
CA GLU A 30 -9.61 11.99 6.29
C GLU A 30 -9.50 10.68 7.11
N GLN A 31 -9.23 9.56 6.45
CA GLN A 31 -9.15 8.20 7.03
C GLN A 31 -10.48 7.75 7.66
N GLU A 32 -11.60 8.29 7.19
CA GLU A 32 -12.93 7.97 7.70
C GLU A 32 -13.52 6.73 7.03
N THR A 33 -13.20 6.49 5.75
CA THR A 33 -13.68 5.33 5.00
C THR A 33 -12.56 4.33 4.75
N VAL A 34 -12.54 3.27 5.55
CA VAL A 34 -11.66 2.11 5.33
C VAL A 34 -12.29 1.18 4.28
N LEU A 35 -11.59 0.95 3.17
CA LEU A 35 -11.98 0.00 2.13
C LEU A 35 -11.57 -1.43 2.46
N HIS A 36 -10.40 -1.58 3.08
CA HIS A 36 -9.83 -2.86 3.48
C HIS A 36 -8.78 -2.67 4.56
N GLU A 37 -8.68 -3.63 5.47
CA GLU A 37 -7.63 -3.74 6.48
C GLU A 37 -7.06 -5.17 6.45
N GLY A 38 -5.74 -5.28 6.50
CA GLY A 38 -5.00 -6.54 6.55
C GLY A 38 -4.24 -6.82 5.25
N PRO A 39 -3.98 -8.11 4.93
CA PRO A 39 -3.10 -8.45 3.82
C PRO A 39 -3.64 -7.98 2.47
N LEU A 40 -2.76 -7.48 1.62
CA LEU A 40 -3.07 -7.04 0.26
C LEU A 40 -1.83 -7.10 -0.65
N ARG A 41 -2.05 -7.07 -1.96
CA ARG A 41 -0.99 -6.98 -2.98
C ARG A 41 -1.23 -5.76 -3.85
N VAL A 42 -0.28 -4.84 -3.89
CA VAL A 42 -0.30 -3.69 -4.80
C VAL A 42 0.36 -4.12 -6.10
N LEU A 43 -0.39 -4.13 -7.19
CA LEU A 43 0.08 -4.46 -8.52
C LEU A 43 0.79 -3.25 -9.14
N GLY A 44 1.77 -3.49 -10.02
CA GLY A 44 2.53 -2.42 -10.70
C GLY A 44 1.69 -1.51 -11.60
N ASN A 45 0.46 -1.90 -11.91
CA ASN A 45 -0.53 -1.07 -12.62
C ASN A 45 -1.39 -0.20 -11.68
N GLY A 46 -1.07 -0.16 -10.38
CA GLY A 46 -1.76 0.61 -9.35
C GLY A 46 -3.00 -0.06 -8.75
N TRP A 47 -3.40 -1.24 -9.22
CA TRP A 47 -4.52 -1.97 -8.64
C TRP A 47 -4.11 -2.65 -7.34
N VAL A 48 -5.07 -2.81 -6.43
CA VAL A 48 -4.84 -3.54 -5.17
C VAL A 48 -5.65 -4.83 -5.18
N GLU A 49 -4.96 -5.96 -5.12
CA GLU A 49 -5.54 -7.28 -5.00
C GLU A 49 -5.64 -7.67 -3.52
N LEU A 50 -6.85 -7.99 -3.09
CA LEU A 50 -7.12 -8.53 -1.78
C LEU A 50 -6.98 -10.06 -1.82
N PRO A 51 -6.62 -10.71 -0.70
CA PRO A 51 -6.51 -12.17 -0.60
C PRO A 51 -7.84 -12.89 -0.84
N SER A 52 -8.96 -12.18 -0.79
CA SER A 52 -10.27 -12.67 -1.21
C SER A 52 -10.43 -12.80 -2.73
N GLY A 53 -9.45 -12.34 -3.51
CA GLY A 53 -9.52 -12.23 -4.97
C GLY A 53 -10.26 -10.98 -5.45
N ARG A 54 -10.68 -10.09 -4.53
CA ARG A 54 -11.30 -8.80 -4.87
C ARG A 54 -10.22 -7.81 -5.29
N LEU A 55 -10.45 -7.12 -6.40
CA LEU A 55 -9.59 -6.04 -6.88
C LEU A 55 -10.19 -4.68 -6.50
N LEU A 56 -9.38 -3.81 -5.91
CA LEU A 56 -9.70 -2.42 -5.64
C LEU A 56 -9.06 -1.55 -6.73
N SER A 57 -9.87 -0.66 -7.30
CA SER A 57 -9.42 0.27 -8.32
C SER A 57 -8.57 1.37 -7.71
N PRO A 58 -7.46 1.79 -8.37
CA PRO A 58 -6.61 2.88 -7.88
C PRO A 58 -7.38 4.19 -7.70
N ASP A 59 -8.39 4.45 -8.53
CA ASP A 59 -9.22 5.67 -8.45
C ASP A 59 -10.09 5.72 -7.18
N ALA A 60 -10.43 4.55 -6.63
CA ALA A 60 -11.18 4.46 -5.38
C ALA A 60 -10.28 4.55 -4.15
N ILE A 61 -8.95 4.48 -4.32
CA ILE A 61 -7.98 4.44 -3.23
C ILE A 61 -7.33 5.81 -3.13
N HIS A 62 -7.46 6.45 -1.99
CA HIS A 62 -6.78 7.72 -1.75
C HIS A 62 -5.38 7.51 -1.20
N HIS A 63 -5.23 6.59 -0.24
CA HIS A 63 -3.92 6.19 0.28
C HIS A 63 -3.97 4.80 0.91
N ILE A 64 -2.78 4.21 1.01
CA ILE A 64 -2.55 2.90 1.62
C ILE A 64 -1.53 3.10 2.73
N ASP A 65 -1.93 2.79 3.96
CA ASP A 65 -1.02 2.73 5.10
C ASP A 65 -0.57 1.28 5.26
N ALA A 66 0.63 0.96 4.76
CA ALA A 66 1.22 -0.35 4.95
C ALA A 66 2.13 -0.30 6.17
N GLU A 67 1.86 -1.13 7.17
CA GLU A 67 2.79 -1.33 8.28
C GLU A 67 4.06 -1.98 7.70
N VAL A 68 5.12 -1.19 7.64
CA VAL A 68 6.44 -1.69 7.27
C VAL A 68 6.91 -2.54 8.45
N PRO A 69 7.14 -3.85 8.28
CA PRO A 69 7.73 -4.62 9.36
C PRO A 69 9.05 -3.94 9.71
N GLU A 70 9.28 -3.68 11.00
CA GLU A 70 10.47 -3.00 11.55
C GLU A 70 11.78 -3.81 11.35
N SER A 71 11.87 -4.65 10.31
CA SER A 71 13.01 -5.50 9.96
C SER A 71 14.07 -4.74 9.16
N GLU A 72 14.31 -3.47 9.45
CA GLU A 72 15.51 -2.72 9.04
C GLU A 72 16.01 -1.86 10.21
N THR A 73 16.31 -2.51 11.34
CA THR A 73 17.22 -1.97 12.35
C THR A 73 18.08 -3.12 12.86
N ARG A 74 19.26 -3.26 12.26
CA ARG A 74 20.42 -3.86 12.90
C ARG A 74 21.70 -3.19 12.42
#